data_AF-A0A355TTU4-F1
#
_entry.id   AF-A0A355TTU4-F1
#
_cell.length_a   1.000
_cell.length_b   1.000
_cell.length_c   1.000
_cell.angle_alpha   90.00
_cell.angle_beta   90.00
_cell.angle_gamma   90.00
#
_symmetry.space_group_name_H-M   'P 1'
#
loop_
_entity.id
_entity.type
_entity.pdbx_description
1 polymer ?
#
loop_
_entity_poly.entity_id
_entity_poly.type
_entity_poly.pdbx_seq_one_letter_code
_entity_poly.pdbx_strand_id
1 'polypeptide(L)' 'AQRAQEKGINSVVFDRGGYQFHGRVAALAEGAREQGLEF' A
#
# COMPACT_ATOMS: atom_id res chain seq x y z
N ALA A 1 4.30 -5.32 2.06
CA ALA A 1 4.38 -5.43 0.59
C ALA A 1 5.06 -6.71 0.11
N GLN A 2 6.03 -7.25 0.86
CA GLN A 2 6.86 -8.41 0.50
C GLN A 2 6.13 -9.58 -0.23
N ARG A 3 4.96 -10.03 0.25
CA ARG A 3 4.19 -11.12 -0.38
C ARG A 3 3.70 -10.80 -1.81
N ALA A 4 3.46 -9.53 -2.11
CA ALA A 4 3.04 -9.09 -3.44
C ALA A 4 4.26 -9.04 -4.39
N GLN A 5 5.40 -8.60 -3.89
CA GLN A 5 6.68 -8.58 -4.63
C GLN A 5 7.18 -9.99 -4.94
N GLU A 6 7.06 -10.93 -4.00
CA GLU A 6 7.35 -12.35 -4.24
C GLU A 6 6.53 -12.94 -5.41
N LYS A 7 5.36 -12.34 -5.68
CA LYS A 7 4.47 -12.71 -6.79
C LYS A 7 4.65 -11.84 -8.02
N GLY A 8 5.62 -10.92 -8.02
CA GLY A 8 5.86 -9.97 -9.11
C GLY A 8 4.77 -8.92 -9.29
N ILE A 9 3.95 -8.67 -8.26
CA ILE A 9 2.86 -7.69 -8.30
C ILE A 9 3.38 -6.36 -7.78
N ASN A 10 3.60 -5.41 -8.70
CA ASN A 10 4.17 -4.11 -8.39
C ASN A 10 3.11 -3.00 -8.36
N SER A 11 2.16 -3.02 -9.29
CA SER A 11 1.07 -2.04 -9.36
C SER A 11 -0.19 -2.59 -8.70
N VAL A 12 -0.72 -1.86 -7.72
CA VAL A 12 -1.93 -2.22 -6.97
C VAL A 12 -2.83 -1.01 -6.81
N VAL A 13 -4.04 -1.21 -6.28
CA VAL A 13 -4.92 -0.11 -5.87
C VAL A 13 -5.02 -0.14 -4.35
N PHE A 14 -4.76 0.99 -3.71
CA PHE A 14 -4.93 1.14 -2.28
C PHE A 14 -6.36 1.57 -1.95
N ASP A 15 -7.16 0.60 -1.53
CA ASP A 15 -8.52 0.86 -1.04
C ASP A 15 -8.49 1.31 0.42
N ARG A 16 -8.99 2.52 0.67
CA ARG A 16 -9.13 3.09 2.01
C ARG A 16 -10.43 2.71 2.72
N GLY A 17 -11.29 1.90 2.10
CA GLY A 17 -12.50 1.33 2.73
C GLY A 17 -13.49 2.37 3.26
N GLY A 18 -13.48 3.59 2.71
CA GLY A 18 -14.29 4.72 3.19
C GLY A 18 -13.68 5.51 4.35
N TYR A 19 -12.53 5.11 4.89
CA TYR A 19 -11.80 5.88 5.90
C TYR A 19 -11.13 7.13 5.31
N GLN A 20 -10.95 8.15 6.15
CA GLN A 20 -10.14 9.31 5.78
C GLN A 20 -8.68 8.87 5.63
N PHE A 21 -8.00 9.45 4.63
CA PHE A 21 -6.58 9.20 4.42
C PHE A 21 -5.77 9.96 5.48
N HIS A 22 -5.72 9.40 6.68
CA HIS A 22 -5.05 9.99 7.83
C HIS A 22 -4.60 8.90 8.81
N GLY A 23 -3.70 9.25 9.73
CA GLY A 23 -3.23 8.38 10.81
C GLY A 23 -2.77 7.03 10.29
N ARG A 24 -3.40 5.95 10.79
CA ARG A 24 -3.04 4.57 10.47
C ARG A 24 -3.18 4.22 8.98
N VAL A 25 -4.13 4.84 8.27
CA VAL A 25 -4.33 4.59 6.83
C VAL A 25 -3.21 5.20 6.02
N ALA A 26 -2.80 6.42 6.35
CA ALA A 26 -1.67 7.09 5.70
C ALA A 26 -0.35 6.34 5.99
N ALA A 27 -0.11 5.97 7.25
CA ALA A 27 1.08 5.22 7.64
C ALA A 27 1.17 3.84 6.94
N LEU A 28 0.03 3.16 6.72
CA LEU A 28 -0.01 1.91 5.96
C LEU A 28 0.35 2.13 4.49
N ALA A 29 -0.15 3.21 3.88
CA ALA A 29 0.14 3.55 2.50
C ALA A 29 1.63 3.89 2.29
N GLU A 30 2.20 4.69 3.19
CA GLU A 30 3.63 5.04 3.16
C GLU A 30 4.51 3.80 3.27
N GLY A 31 4.27 2.93 4.26
CA GLY A 31 5.05 1.69 4.42
C GLY A 31 4.91 0.72 3.24
N ALA A 32 3.76 0.73 2.55
CA ALA A 32 3.60 -0.06 1.33
C ALA A 32 4.39 0.52 0.14
N ARG A 33 4.43 1.86 0.00
CA ARG A 33 5.22 2.56 -1.03
C ARG A 33 6.72 2.45 -0.81
N GLU A 34 7.19 2.60 0.43
CA GLU A 34 8.61 2.45 0.77
C GLU A 34 9.14 1.06 0.43
N GLN A 35 8.29 0.03 0.56
CA GLN A 35 8.69 -1.31 0.17
C GLN A 35 8.65 -1.50 -1.35
N GLY A 36 8.10 -0.60 -2.15
CA GLY A 36 8.12 -0.66 -3.62
C GLY A 36 6.81 -1.11 -4.27
N LEU A 37 5.67 -0.98 -3.58
CA LEU A 37 4.36 -1.08 -4.24
C LEU A 37 3.97 0.29 -4.83
N GLU A 38 3.51 0.27 -6.08
CA GLU A 38 3.08 1.45 -6.83
C GLU A 38 1.54 1.54 -6.82
N PHE A 39 1.01 2.64 -6.24
CA PHE A 39 -0.43 2.95 -6.18
C PHE A 39 -0.72 4.40 -5.74
#